data_AF-A0A0F9T6B5-F1
#
_entry.id   AF-A0A0F9T6B5-F1
#
_cell.length_a   1.000
_cell.length_b   1.000
_cell.length_c   1.000
_cell.angle_alpha   90.00
_cell.angle_beta   90.00
_cell.angle_gamma   90.00
#
_symmetry.space_group_name_H-M   'P 1'
#
loop_
_entity.id
_entity.type
_entity.pdbx_description
1 polymer ?
#
loop_
_entity_poly.entity_id
_entity_poly.type
_entity_poly.pdbx_seq_one_letter_code
_entity_poly.pdbx_strand_id
1 'polypeptide(L)' 'MPSKNTTIVAARIPDDTLKEINFRISRRGITLNKWLNWAIKNGLRKHRKNNEQI' A
#
# COMPACT_ATOMS: atom_id res chain seq x y z
N MET A 1 16.57 2.65 -5.82
CA MET A 1 16.70 1.93 -7.10
C MET A 1 16.00 0.59 -6.96
N PRO A 2 15.08 0.20 -7.86
CA PRO A 2 14.46 -1.12 -7.78
C PRO A 2 15.55 -2.19 -7.92
N SER A 3 15.57 -3.18 -7.02
CA SER A 3 16.47 -4.34 -7.13
C SER A 3 15.99 -5.29 -8.23
N LYS A 4 16.85 -6.21 -8.69
CA LYS A 4 16.55 -7.20 -9.75
C LYS A 4 15.25 -8.01 -9.56
N ASN A 5 14.67 -8.05 -8.35
CA ASN A 5 13.43 -8.75 -8.02
C ASN A 5 12.22 -7.82 -7.80
N THR A 6 12.28 -6.56 -8.24
CA THR A 6 11.17 -5.62 -8.06
C THR A 6 10.19 -5.73 -9.23
N THR A 7 9.00 -6.30 -9.01
CA THR A 7 7.91 -6.24 -9.97
C THR A 7 7.25 -4.86 -9.91
N ILE A 8 7.23 -4.14 -11.03
CA ILE A 8 6.54 -2.85 -11.14
C ILE A 8 5.07 -3.13 -11.45
N VAL A 9 4.18 -2.61 -10.61
CA VAL A 9 2.72 -2.72 -10.77
C VAL A 9 2.14 -1.33 -10.86
N ALA A 10 1.44 -1.04 -11.97
CA ALA A 10 0.66 0.18 -12.10
C ALA A 10 -0.71 -0.03 -11.45
N ALA A 11 -1.09 0.85 -10.53
CA ALA A 11 -2.41 0.87 -9.91
C ALA A 11 -3.14 2.16 -10.29
N ARG A 12 -4.40 2.03 -10.71
CA ARG A 12 -5.28 3.20 -10.89
C ARG A 12 -5.92 3.52 -9.55
N ILE A 13 -5.68 4.73 -9.05
CA ILE A 13 -6.21 5.23 -7.79
C ILE A 13 -6.94 6.53 -8.10
N PRO A 14 -8.19 6.71 -7.64
CA PRO A 14 -8.89 8.00 -7.78
C PRO A 14 -8.09 9.14 -7.15
N ASP A 15 -8.16 10.32 -7.77
CA ASP A 15 -7.36 11.49 -7.34
C ASP A 15 -7.66 11.93 -5.91
N ASP A 16 -8.92 11.86 -5.48
CA ASP A 16 -9.31 12.24 -4.13
C ASP A 16 -8.70 11.31 -3.08
N THR A 17 -8.72 10.00 -3.34
CA THR A 17 -8.06 8.98 -2.51
C THR A 17 -6.55 9.22 -2.48
N LEU A 18 -5.95 9.55 -3.61
CA LEU A 18 -4.51 9.83 -3.71
C LEU A 18 -4.13 11.06 -2.87
N LYS A 19 -4.92 12.13 -2.92
CA LYS A 19 -4.73 13.35 -2.10
C LYS A 19 -4.82 13.03 -0.61
N GLU A 20 -5.82 12.26 -0.20
CA GLU A 20 -6.00 11.87 1.20
C GLU A 20 -4.81 11.03 1.72
N ILE A 21 -4.35 10.06 0.92
CA ILE A 21 -3.18 9.25 1.25
C ILE A 21 -1.95 10.14 1.39
N ASN A 22 -1.70 11.01 0.41
CA ASN A 22 -0.55 11.92 0.42
C ASN A 22 -0.55 12.85 1.64
N PHE A 23 -1.71 13.38 2.02
CA PHE A 23 -1.86 14.20 3.23
C PHE A 23 -1.50 13.44 4.52
N ARG A 24 -1.87 12.15 4.60
CA ARG A 24 -1.58 11.32 5.79
C ARG A 24 -0.11 10.91 5.89
N ILE A 25 0.53 10.62 4.76
CA ILE A 25 1.93 10.13 4.74
C ILE A 25 2.96 11.26 4.82
N SER A 26 2.63 12.46 4.33
CA SER A 26 3.53 13.63 4.37
C SER A 26 3.90 13.98 5.81
N ARG A 27 2.95 13.87 6.74
CA ARG A 27 3.16 14.07 8.18
C ARG A 27 4.07 13.04 8.84
N ARG A 28 4.31 11.91 8.18
CA ARG A 28 5.09 10.77 8.71
C ARG A 28 6.44 10.57 8.02
N GLY A 29 6.76 11.39 7.01
CA GLY A 29 7.98 11.23 6.22
C GLY A 29 8.04 9.91 5.43
N ILE A 30 6.88 9.34 5.06
CA ILE A 30 6.78 8.06 4.36
C ILE A 30 6.45 8.32 2.88
N THR A 31 7.11 7.60 1.97
CA THR A 31 6.80 7.67 0.54
C THR A 31 5.52 6.91 0.20
N LEU A 32 4.79 7.37 -0.83
CA LEU A 32 3.57 6.71 -1.31
C LEU A 32 3.78 5.22 -1.58
N ASN A 33 4.87 4.86 -2.26
CA ASN A 33 5.21 3.46 -2.54
C ASN A 33 5.39 2.62 -1.27
N LYS A 34 6.03 3.17 -0.23
CA LYS A 34 6.22 2.47 1.04
C LYS A 34 4.88 2.28 1.77
N TRP A 35 4.02 3.29 1.71
CA TRP A 35 2.68 3.22 2.28
C TRP A 35 1.80 2.20 1.55
N LEU A 36 1.78 2.20 0.22
CA LEU A 36 1.01 1.23 -0.58
C LEU A 36 1.46 -0.21 -0.30
N ASN A 37 2.76 -0.46 -0.29
CA ASN A 37 3.29 -1.79 0.06
C ASN A 37 2.88 -2.23 1.46
N TRP A 38 2.87 -1.32 2.44
CA TRP A 38 2.40 -1.61 3.79
C TRP A 38 0.89 -1.89 3.81
N ALA A 39 0.09 -1.08 3.12
CA ALA A 39 -1.37 -1.23 3.06
C ALA A 39 -1.78 -2.58 2.44
N ILE A 40 -1.16 -2.94 1.31
CA ILE A 40 -1.37 -4.24 0.64
C ILE A 40 -1.02 -5.40 1.57
N LYS A 41 0.16 -5.37 2.22
CA LYS A 41 0.56 -6.42 3.17
C LYS A 41 -0.40 -6.55 4.35
N ASN A 42 -0.90 -5.44 4.89
CA ASN A 42 -1.88 -5.48 5.98
C ASN A 42 -3.25 -6.00 5.53
N GLY A 43 -3.71 -5.60 4.34
CA GLY A 43 -4.94 -6.13 3.74
C GLY A 43 -4.87 -7.66 3.58
N LEU A 44 -3.79 -8.16 2.96
CA LEU A 44 -3.57 -9.60 2.78
C LEU A 44 -3.51 -10.36 4.11
N ARG A 45 -2.85 -9.80 5.13
CA ARG A 45 -2.83 -10.39 6.49
C ARG A 45 -4.21 -10.48 7.11
N LYS A 46 -5.05 -9.46 6.95
CA LYS A 46 -6.44 -9.46 7.47
C LYS A 46 -7.29 -10.50 6.74
N HIS A 47 -7.20 -10.59 5.42
CA HIS A 47 -7.92 -11.60 4.64
C HIS A 47 -7.51 -13.02 5.01
N ARG A 48 -6.21 -13.27 5.21
CA ARG A 48 -5.73 -14.58 5.66
C ARG A 48 -6.27 -14.97 7.04
N LYS A 49 -6.28 -14.04 8.00
CA LYS A 49 -6.85 -14.28 9.33
C LYS A 49 -8.34 -14.60 9.29
N ASN A 50 -9.12 -13.95 8.41
CA ASN A 50 -10.54 -14.27 8.25
C ASN A 50 -10.77 -15.65 7.63
N ASN A 51 -9.91 -16.10 6.71
CA ASN A 51 -10.05 -17.41 6.08
C ASN A 51 -9.59 -18.58 6.97
N GLU A 52 -8.70 -18.36 7.94
CA GLU A 52 -8.28 -19.39 8.89
C GLU A 52 -9.27 -19.58 10.06
N GLN A 53 -10.33 -18.75 10.16
CA GLN A 53 -11.39 -18.84 11.18
C GLN A 53 -12.67 -19.55 10.68
N ILE A 54 -12.64 -20.14 9.49
CA ILE A 54 -13.73 -20.93 8.89
C ILE A 54 -13.38 -22.41 8.96
#